data_AF-A0A0T6BI67-F1
#
_entry.id   AF-A0A0T6BI67-F1
#
_cell.length_a   1.000
_cell.length_b   1.000
_cell.length_c   1.000
_cell.angle_alpha   90.00
_cell.angle_beta   90.00
_cell.angle_gamma   90.00
#
_symmetry.space_group_name_H-M   'P 1'
#
loop_
_entity.id
_entity.type
_entity.pdbx_description
1 polymer ?
#
loop_
_entity_poly.entity_id
_entity_poly.type
_entity_poly.pdbx_seq_one_letter_code
_entity_poly.pdbx_strand_id
1 'polypeptide(L)' 'MKPQHNEEEIEFILNQLESKIKKHVKETVLDEREDLSQEMKLKIIEKLDTLLDEAVPSFFEYTRKICE' A
#
# COMPACT_ATOMS: atom_id res chain seq x y z
N MET A 1 -17.98 -12.91 -1.09
CA MET A 1 -17.72 -11.99 0.04
C MET A 1 -16.42 -11.28 -0.29
N LYS A 2 -16.40 -9.94 -0.34
CA LYS A 2 -15.13 -9.20 -0.43
C LYS A 2 -14.34 -9.47 0.87
N PRO A 3 -13.01 -9.59 0.85
CA PRO A 3 -12.25 -9.59 2.09
C PRO A 3 -12.55 -8.27 2.79
N GLN A 4 -13.22 -8.31 3.94
CA GLN A 4 -13.28 -7.15 4.82
C GLN A 4 -11.99 -7.21 5.63
N HIS A 5 -10.93 -6.56 5.15
CA HIS A 5 -9.81 -6.25 6.03
C HIS A 5 -10.33 -5.41 7.19
N ASN A 6 -9.85 -5.71 8.40
CA ASN A 6 -10.17 -4.93 9.57
C ASN A 6 -9.68 -3.49 9.35
N GLU A 7 -10.53 -2.49 9.62
CA GLU A 7 -10.19 -1.07 9.55
C GLU A 7 -8.90 -0.77 10.32
N GLU A 8 -8.66 -1.45 11.45
CA GLU A 8 -7.44 -1.32 12.26
C GLU A 8 -6.17 -1.79 11.52
N GLU A 9 -6.27 -2.83 10.69
CA GLU A 9 -5.14 -3.35 9.91
C GLU A 9 -4.77 -2.39 8.78
N ILE A 10 -5.79 -1.86 8.09
CA ILE A 10 -5.61 -0.83 7.07
C ILE A 10 -4.99 0.42 7.69
N GLU A 11 -5.52 0.89 8.82
CA GLU A 11 -5.01 2.06 9.53
C GLU A 11 -3.57 1.84 10.00
N PHE A 12 -3.25 0.65 10.52
CA PHE A 12 -1.88 0.28 10.88
C PHE A 12 -0.93 0.40 9.69
N ILE A 13 -1.29 -0.15 8.53
CA ILE A 13 -0.46 -0.11 7.32
C ILE A 13 -0.29 1.33 6.81
N LEU A 14 -1.37 2.12 6.77
CA LEU A 14 -1.30 3.52 6.37
C LEU A 14 -0.37 4.32 7.29
N ASN A 15 -0.43 4.07 8.61
CA ASN A 15 0.47 4.68 9.58
C ASN A 15 1.94 4.30 9.36
N GLN A 16 2.23 3.05 8.98
CA GLN A 16 3.59 2.64 8.61
C GLN A 16 4.10 3.33 7.34
N LEU A 17 3.20 3.64 6.40
CA LEU A 17 3.55 4.28 5.12
C LEU A 17 3.53 5.81 5.15
N GLU A 18 2.93 6.42 6.18
CA GLU A 18 2.70 7.87 6.29
C GLU A 18 3.97 8.71 6.10
N SER A 19 5.11 8.26 6.66
CA SER A 19 6.39 8.95 6.47
C SER A 19 6.84 8.97 5.01
N LYS A 20 6.62 7.88 4.27
CA LYS A 20 6.94 7.80 2.83
C LYS A 20 5.96 8.63 2.00
N ILE A 21 4.66 8.57 2.31
CA ILE A 21 3.64 9.38 1.64
C ILE A 21 4.00 10.86 1.75
N LYS A 22 4.25 11.35 2.99
CA LYS A 22 4.66 12.73 3.25
C LYS A 22 5.93 13.13 2.51
N LYS A 23 6.89 12.22 2.36
CA LYS A 23 8.12 12.49 1.61
C LYS A 23 7.82 12.75 0.14
N HIS A 24 7.06 11.88 -0.50
CA HIS A 24 6.76 11.99 -1.94
C HIS A 24 5.81 13.13 -2.27
N VAL A 25 4.81 13.38 -1.42
CA VAL A 25 3.88 14.52 -1.59
C VAL A 25 4.63 15.86 -1.57
N LYS A 26 5.72 15.98 -0.80
CA LYS A 26 6.55 17.20 -0.78
C LYS A 26 7.29 17.48 -2.10
N GLU A 27 7.39 16.50 -2.98
CA GLU A 27 8.01 16.65 -4.31
C GLU A 27 7.04 17.28 -5.33
N THR A 28 5.76 17.45 -4.96
CA THR A 28 4.70 18.09 -5.75
C THR A 28 4.45 19.55 -5.31
N VAL A 29 3.78 20.33 -6.18
CA VAL A 29 3.34 21.71 -5.91
C VAL A 29 2.41 21.78 -4.70
N LEU A 30 2.51 22.86 -3.91
CA LEU A 30 1.85 22.97 -2.60
C LEU A 30 0.35 22.71 -2.66
N ASP A 31 -0.34 23.26 -3.67
CA ASP A 31 -1.79 23.21 -3.79
C ASP A 31 -2.31 21.79 -4.12
N GLU A 32 -1.48 20.94 -4.71
CA GLU A 32 -1.85 19.56 -5.09
C GLU A 32 -1.47 18.54 -3.99
N ARG A 33 -0.79 18.97 -2.92
CA ARG A 33 -0.23 18.05 -1.92
C ARG A 33 -1.28 17.28 -1.15
N GLU A 34 -2.35 17.96 -0.75
CA GLU A 34 -3.43 17.34 0.02
C GLU A 34 -4.17 16.30 -0.83
N ASP A 35 -4.52 16.67 -2.06
CA ASP A 35 -5.19 15.78 -3.01
C ASP A 35 -4.32 14.57 -3.33
N LEU A 36 -3.03 14.77 -3.65
CA LEU A 36 -2.11 13.68 -3.92
C LEU A 36 -1.95 12.74 -2.71
N SER A 37 -1.91 13.30 -1.50
CA SER A 37 -1.86 12.50 -0.26
C SER A 37 -3.09 11.60 -0.12
N GLN A 38 -4.28 12.13 -0.38
CA GLN A 38 -5.54 11.38 -0.36
C GLN A 38 -5.55 10.29 -1.43
N GLU A 39 -5.19 10.62 -2.68
CA GLU A 39 -5.12 9.67 -3.79
C GLU A 39 -4.15 8.52 -3.53
N MET A 40 -2.96 8.81 -2.98
CA MET A 40 -1.99 7.79 -2.60
C MET A 40 -2.58 6.83 -1.56
N LYS A 41 -3.29 7.33 -0.55
CA LYS A 41 -3.93 6.51 0.49
C LYS A 41 -5.03 5.63 -0.09
N LEU A 42 -5.90 6.16 -0.94
CA LEU A 42 -6.93 5.40 -1.63
C LEU A 42 -6.32 4.27 -2.46
N LYS A 43 -5.26 4.56 -3.21
CA LYS A 43 -4.58 3.59 -4.06
C LYS A 43 -3.86 2.49 -3.27
N ILE A 44 -3.35 2.82 -2.09
CA ILE A 44 -2.80 1.82 -1.15
C ILE A 44 -3.93 0.88 -0.70
N ILE A 45 -5.06 1.43 -0.25
CA ILE A 45 -6.21 0.62 0.20
C ILE A 45 -6.69 -0.32 -0.92
N GLU A 46 -6.88 0.19 -2.14
CA GLU A 46 -7.27 -0.61 -3.31
C GLU A 46 -6.28 -1.75 -3.60
N LYS A 47 -4.98 -1.52 -3.37
CA LYS A 47 -3.94 -2.52 -3.58
C LYS A 47 -3.85 -3.52 -2.45
N LEU A 48 -4.18 -3.15 -1.21
CA LEU A 48 -4.20 -4.07 -0.07
C LEU A 48 -5.19 -5.20 -0.30
N ASP A 49 -6.38 -4.89 -0.83
CA ASP A 49 -7.38 -5.91 -1.21
C ASP A 49 -6.78 -6.98 -2.14
N THR A 50 -5.87 -6.61 -3.05
CA THR A 50 -5.23 -7.56 -3.97
C THR A 50 -3.98 -8.23 -3.39
N LEU A 51 -3.19 -7.52 -2.58
CA LEU A 51 -1.90 -7.98 -2.10
C LEU A 51 -2.00 -8.86 -0.86
N LEU A 52 -3.02 -8.63 -0.02
CA LEU A 52 -3.24 -9.43 1.18
C LEU A 52 -3.97 -10.75 0.88
N ASP A 53 -4.69 -10.81 -0.24
CA ASP A 53 -5.32 -12.04 -0.75
C ASP A 53 -4.31 -12.99 -1.42
N GLU A 54 -3.15 -12.49 -1.84
CA GLU A 54 -2.09 -13.33 -2.40
C GLU A 54 -1.29 -14.03 -1.29
N ALA A 55 -1.22 -15.36 -1.35
CA ALA A 55 -0.35 -16.13 -0.48
C ALA A 55 1.10 -15.65 -0.65
N VAL A 56 1.67 -15.08 0.41
CA VAL A 56 3.06 -14.61 0.41
C VAL A 56 3.96 -15.81 0.13
N PRO A 57 4.74 -15.81 -0.97
CA PRO A 57 5.60 -16.92 -1.29
C PRO A 57 6.67 -17.05 -0.20
N SER A 58 6.94 -18.27 0.23
CA SER A 58 8.13 -18.56 1.03
C SER A 58 9.39 -18.15 0.26
N PHE A 59 10.50 -17.96 0.97
CA PHE A 59 11.78 -17.58 0.37
C PHE A 59 12.15 -18.46 -0.84
N PHE A 60 11.96 -19.79 -0.76
CA PHE A 60 12.26 -20.72 -1.85
C PHE A 60 11.23 -20.70 -3.00
N GLU A 61 9.97 -20.35 -2.73
CA GLU A 61 8.97 -20.14 -3.79
C GLU A 61 9.25 -18.85 -4.55
N TYR A 62 9.67 -17.81 -3.84
CA TYR A 62 10.06 -16.55 -4.45
C TYR A 62 11.29 -16.71 -5.34
N THR A 63 12.35 -17.37 -4.86
CA THR A 63 13.58 -17.58 -5.67
C THR A 63 13.33 -18.41 -6.92
N ARG A 64 12.41 -19.38 -6.87
CA ARG A 64 12.00 -20.15 -8.06
C ARG A 64 11.31 -19.27 -9.10
N LYS A 65 10.35 -18.41 -8.68
CA LYS A 65 9.61 -17.51 -9.60
C LYS A 65 10.48 -16.49 -10.34
N ILE A 66 11.59 -16.05 -9.74
CA ILE A 66 12.48 -15.03 -10.34
C ILE A 66 13.64 -15.62 -11.17
N CYS A 67 13.84 -16.95 -11.13
CA CYS A 67 14.86 -17.63 -11.94
C CYS A 67 14.28 -18.22 -13.24
N GLU A 68 12.98 -18.05 -13.48
CA GLU A 68 12.28 -18.35 -14.75
C GLU A 68 12.19 -17.09 -15.63
#